data_AF-A0A937VH33-F1
#
_entry.id   AF-A0A937VH33-F1
#
_cell.length_a   1.000
_cell.length_b   1.000
_cell.length_c   1.000
_cell.angle_alpha   90.00
_cell.angle_beta   90.00
_cell.angle_gamma   90.00
#
_symmetry.space_group_name_H-M   'P 1'
#
loop_
_entity.id
_entity.type
_entity.pdbx_description
1 polymer ?
#
loop_
_entity_poly.entity_id
_entity_poly.type
_entity_poly.pdbx_seq_one_letter_code
_entity_poly.pdbx_strand_id
1 'polypeptide(L)'
;MDNSKKLRWWGWGTLDKTYPLDNRPAFWPFVRQELGLTGQESCPVPDVASIVLRPPRLTLGDLATLEQIVGVEGVSTEHEARLTHALGKSYRDLVRLRLGQVPHPPDAVVWPQEEAQVA
;
A
#
# COMPACT_ATOMS: atom_id res chain seq x y z
N MET A 1 -16.56 4.41 6.04
CA MET A 1 -15.48 4.22 7.04
C MET A 1 -14.31 3.58 6.31
N ASP A 2 -13.20 4.28 6.22
CA ASP A 2 -12.03 3.88 5.43
C ASP A 2 -11.31 2.67 6.05
N ASN A 3 -11.57 1.49 5.50
CA ASN A 3 -10.96 0.23 5.94
C ASN A 3 -9.46 0.15 5.56
N SER A 4 -8.96 1.03 4.69
CA SER A 4 -7.55 1.03 4.26
C SER A 4 -6.61 1.37 5.41
N LYS A 5 -7.03 2.22 6.36
CA LYS A 5 -6.27 2.61 7.56
C LYS A 5 -5.93 1.44 8.49
N LYS A 6 -6.63 0.31 8.36
CA LYS A 6 -6.34 -0.91 9.14
C LYS A 6 -5.51 -1.93 8.36
N LEU A 7 -5.40 -1.80 7.03
CA LEU A 7 -4.69 -2.76 6.19
C LEU A 7 -3.19 -2.45 6.14
N ARG A 8 -2.38 -3.50 6.02
CA ARG A 8 -0.95 -3.33 5.77
C ARG A 8 -0.74 -2.90 4.34
N TRP A 9 -0.36 -1.64 4.13
CA TRP A 9 -0.04 -1.16 2.79
C TRP A 9 1.14 -1.95 2.17
N TRP A 10 2.14 -2.33 2.97
CA TRP A 10 3.35 -3.09 2.59
C TRP A 10 3.22 -4.61 2.68
N GLY A 11 2.06 -5.15 3.02
CA GLY A 11 1.90 -6.57 3.38
C GLY A 11 0.49 -7.10 3.24
N TRP A 12 0.25 -8.27 3.82
CA TRP A 12 -1.05 -8.93 3.82
C TRP A 12 -1.80 -8.73 5.14
N GLY A 13 -3.13 -8.59 5.05
CA GLY A 13 -4.01 -8.50 6.20
C GLY A 13 -3.93 -7.14 6.92
N THR A 14 -4.40 -7.14 8.17
CA THR A 14 -4.55 -5.94 8.98
C THR A 14 -3.34 -5.69 9.89
N LEU A 15 -3.22 -4.46 10.39
CA LEU A 15 -2.12 -4.03 11.26
C LEU A 15 -2.21 -4.69 12.66
N ASP A 16 -3.42 -4.96 13.15
CA ASP A 16 -3.69 -5.54 14.47
C ASP A 16 -3.42 -7.05 14.54
N LYS A 17 -3.37 -7.74 13.40
CA LYS A 17 -3.08 -9.18 13.37
C LYS A 17 -1.60 -9.44 13.13
N THR A 18 -0.92 -10.03 14.10
CA THR A 18 0.49 -10.44 14.02
C THR A 18 0.66 -11.93 14.32
N TYR A 19 1.80 -12.49 13.94
CA TYR A 19 2.16 -13.89 14.18
C TYR A 19 3.49 -13.93 14.93
N PRO A 20 3.48 -13.71 16.26
CA PRO A 20 4.70 -13.79 17.05
C PRO A 20 5.27 -15.20 16.98
N LEU A 21 6.59 -15.30 16.93
CA LEU A 21 7.33 -16.56 16.82
C LEU A 21 8.10 -16.89 18.10
N ASP A 22 7.92 -16.11 19.16
CA ASP A 22 8.66 -16.23 20.43
C ASP A 22 8.43 -17.58 21.11
N ASN A 23 7.26 -18.20 20.88
CA ASN A 23 6.93 -19.54 21.36
C ASN A 23 7.39 -20.67 20.42
N ARG A 24 8.19 -20.37 19.39
CA ARG A 24 8.71 -21.34 18.41
C ARG A 24 10.24 -21.27 18.31
N PRO A 25 10.98 -21.69 19.36
CA PRO A 25 12.43 -21.51 19.43
C PRO A 25 13.21 -22.20 18.28
N ALA A 26 12.65 -23.28 17.71
CA ALA A 26 13.27 -24.01 16.60
C ALA A 26 13.08 -23.36 15.22
N PHE A 27 12.17 -22.38 15.07
CA PHE A 27 11.82 -21.81 13.76
C PHE A 27 12.99 -21.08 13.10
N TRP A 28 13.59 -20.10 13.79
CA TRP A 28 14.68 -19.31 13.22
C TRP A 28 15.98 -20.11 12.99
N PRO A 29 16.39 -21.06 13.86
CA PRO A 29 17.47 -21.99 13.55
C PRO A 29 17.22 -22.78 12.26
N PHE A 30 16.03 -23.37 12.10
CA PHE A 30 15.66 -24.13 10.90
C PHE A 30 15.73 -23.27 9.63
N VAL A 31 15.10 -22.10 9.64
CA VAL A 31 15.10 -21.19 8.47
C VAL A 31 16.53 -20.74 8.11
N ARG A 32 17.39 -20.46 9.10
CA ARG A 32 18.79 -20.07 8.84
C ARG A 32 19.58 -21.19 8.18
N GLN A 33 19.40 -22.43 8.64
CA GLN A 33 20.08 -23.59 8.06
C GLN A 33 19.62 -23.85 6.62
N GLU A 34 18.31 -23.91 6.37
CA GLU A 34 17.76 -24.27 5.06
C GLU A 34 17.99 -23.19 3.99
N LEU A 35 18.00 -21.92 4.38
CA LEU A 35 18.20 -20.79 3.46
C LEU A 35 19.63 -20.23 3.48
N GLY A 36 20.53 -20.80 4.28
CA GLY A 36 21.93 -20.35 4.39
C GLY A 36 22.08 -18.91 4.92
N LEU A 37 21.17 -18.47 5.80
CA LEU A 37 21.17 -17.10 6.32
C LEU A 37 22.17 -16.93 7.46
N THR A 38 22.82 -15.77 7.46
CA THR A 38 23.83 -15.39 8.47
C THR A 38 23.21 -14.73 9.70
N GLY A 39 21.96 -14.26 9.60
CA GLY A 39 21.26 -13.50 10.64
C GLY A 39 21.47 -11.99 10.56
N GLN A 40 22.17 -11.49 9.53
CA GLN A 40 22.36 -10.06 9.27
C GLN A 40 21.36 -9.51 8.24
N GLU A 41 20.57 -10.39 7.62
CA GLU A 41 19.63 -10.03 6.57
C GLU A 41 18.45 -9.24 7.18
N SER A 42 18.26 -8.01 6.70
CA SER A 42 17.20 -7.13 7.16
C SER A 42 16.50 -6.48 5.96
N CYS A 43 15.18 -6.42 6.03
CA CYS A 43 14.34 -5.71 5.07
C CYS A 43 13.24 -4.99 5.86
N PRO A 44 13.57 -3.85 6.50
CA PRO A 44 12.60 -3.09 7.27
C PRO A 44 11.49 -2.57 6.36
N VAL A 45 10.35 -2.27 6.96
CA VAL A 45 9.28 -1.57 6.25
C VAL A 45 9.71 -0.11 6.11
N PRO A 46 9.75 0.47 4.91
CA PRO A 46 10.13 1.86 4.73
C PRO A 46 9.05 2.78 5.31
N ASP A 47 9.44 3.99 5.70
CA ASP A 47 8.48 5.01 6.12
C ASP A 47 7.65 5.47 4.93
N VAL A 48 6.33 5.59 5.12
CA VAL A 48 5.40 6.06 4.09
C VAL A 48 5.81 7.43 3.57
N ALA A 49 6.29 8.32 4.45
CA ALA A 49 6.72 9.67 4.09
C ALA A 49 8.01 9.69 3.25
N SER A 50 8.84 8.63 3.31
CA SER A 50 10.08 8.53 2.53
C SER A 50 9.86 8.05 1.09
N ILE A 51 8.69 7.50 0.79
CA ILE A 51 8.38 6.98 -0.54
C ILE A 51 8.00 8.16 -1.43
N VAL A 52 8.72 8.34 -2.52
CA VAL A 52 8.42 9.42 -3.47
C VAL A 52 7.50 8.89 -4.57
N LEU A 53 6.30 9.45 -4.66
CA LEU A 53 5.42 9.24 -5.80
C LEU A 53 5.61 10.36 -6.82
N ARG A 54 5.52 10.02 -8.11
CA ARG A 54 5.40 11.05 -9.15
C ARG A 54 4.19 11.96 -8.85
N PRO A 55 4.21 13.26 -9.20
CA PRO A 55 3.03 14.12 -9.07
C PRO A 55 1.82 13.59 -9.86
N PRO A 56 0.59 13.87 -9.41
CA PRO A 56 -0.61 13.67 -10.21
C PRO A 56 -0.52 14.45 -11.53
N ARG A 57 -1.00 13.85 -12.62
CA ARG A 57 -1.03 14.45 -13.96
C ARG A 57 -2.41 15.00 -14.34
N LEU A 58 -3.41 14.80 -13.50
CA LEU A 58 -4.78 15.32 -13.72
C LEU A 58 -4.78 16.84 -13.66
N THR A 59 -5.52 17.46 -14.55
CA THR A 59 -5.77 18.90 -14.53
C THR A 59 -6.81 19.24 -13.45
N LEU A 60 -6.90 20.53 -13.09
CA LEU A 60 -7.98 21.00 -12.21
C LEU A 60 -9.37 20.76 -12.83
N GLY A 61 -9.48 20.78 -14.16
CA GLY A 61 -10.72 20.46 -14.87
C GLY A 61 -11.13 19.00 -14.68
N ASP A 62 -10.17 18.07 -14.80
CA ASP A 62 -10.43 16.64 -14.59
C ASP A 62 -10.89 16.37 -13.15
N LEU A 63 -10.22 17.00 -12.16
CA LEU A 63 -10.61 16.88 -10.75
C LEU A 63 -12.01 17.44 -10.52
N ALA A 64 -12.32 18.64 -11.04
CA ALA A 64 -13.65 19.23 -10.90
C ALA A 64 -14.75 18.35 -11.51
N THR A 65 -14.49 17.69 -12.66
CA THR A 65 -15.45 16.75 -13.26
C THR A 65 -15.65 15.52 -12.38
N LEU A 66 -14.59 14.94 -11.80
CA LEU A 66 -14.73 13.81 -10.86
C LEU A 66 -15.50 14.22 -9.60
N GLU A 67 -15.18 15.39 -9.04
CA GLU A 67 -15.86 15.94 -7.85
C GLU A 67 -17.34 16.23 -8.10
N GLN A 68 -17.73 16.60 -9.33
CA GLN A 68 -19.14 16.74 -9.70
C GLN A 68 -19.91 15.42 -9.68
N ILE A 69 -19.23 14.30 -9.93
CA ILE A 69 -19.85 12.96 -9.98
C ILE A 69 -19.94 12.37 -8.57
N VAL A 70 -18.82 12.34 -7.84
CA VAL A 70 -18.71 11.63 -6.54
C VAL A 70 -18.69 12.54 -5.32
N GLY A 71 -18.73 13.86 -5.51
CA GLY A 71 -18.51 14.86 -4.46
C GLY A 71 -17.01 15.07 -4.17
N VAL A 72 -16.68 16.21 -3.55
CA VAL A 72 -15.29 16.59 -3.21
C VAL A 72 -14.62 15.55 -2.32
N GLU A 73 -15.33 15.04 -1.31
CA GLU A 73 -14.82 14.00 -0.39
C GLU A 73 -14.63 12.63 -1.07
N GLY A 74 -15.19 12.45 -2.27
CA GLY A 74 -15.10 11.23 -3.06
C GLY A 74 -13.84 11.14 -3.92
N VAL A 75 -13.01 12.18 -3.97
CA VAL A 75 -11.78 12.23 -4.77
C VAL A 75 -10.59 12.55 -3.89
N SER A 76 -9.50 11.80 -4.03
CA SER A 76 -8.23 12.11 -3.36
C SER A 76 -7.04 12.01 -4.30
N THR A 77 -6.22 13.06 -4.29
CA THR A 77 -4.89 13.07 -4.90
C THR A 77 -3.78 12.94 -3.85
N GLU A 78 -4.16 12.63 -2.60
CA GLU A 78 -3.24 12.58 -1.47
C GLU A 78 -2.29 11.38 -1.54
N HIS A 79 -1.11 11.58 -0.96
CA HIS A 79 -0.02 10.60 -1.00
C HIS A 79 -0.42 9.21 -0.50
N GLU A 80 -1.08 9.15 0.66
CA GLU A 80 -1.44 7.88 1.31
C GLU A 80 -2.47 7.10 0.49
N ALA A 81 -3.52 7.77 0.01
CA ALA A 81 -4.54 7.13 -0.84
C ALA A 81 -3.90 6.55 -2.10
N ARG A 82 -3.05 7.33 -2.77
CA ARG A 82 -2.38 6.90 -4.00
C ARG A 82 -1.40 5.75 -3.76
N LEU A 83 -0.63 5.80 -2.67
CA LEU A 83 0.32 4.75 -2.31
C LEU A 83 -0.39 3.41 -2.04
N THR A 84 -1.46 3.43 -1.23
CA THR A 84 -2.18 2.23 -0.82
C THR A 84 -2.95 1.55 -1.96
N HIS A 85 -3.23 2.29 -3.05
CA HIS A 85 -3.91 1.78 -4.24
C HIS A 85 -2.97 1.55 -5.44
N ALA A 86 -1.65 1.72 -5.28
CA ALA A 86 -0.71 1.64 -6.40
C ALA A 86 -0.29 0.22 -6.80
N LEU A 87 -0.24 -0.71 -5.84
CA LEU A 87 0.30 -2.06 -6.04
C LEU A 87 -0.55 -3.12 -5.34
N GLY A 88 -0.56 -4.32 -5.92
CA GLY A 88 -1.25 -5.48 -5.36
C GLY A 88 -0.46 -6.17 -4.26
N LYS A 89 -0.80 -7.45 -4.02
CA LYS A 89 -0.18 -8.31 -2.98
C LYS A 89 0.56 -9.51 -3.55
N SER A 90 0.96 -9.44 -4.83
CA SER A 90 1.86 -10.44 -5.41
C SER A 90 3.25 -10.34 -4.74
N TYR A 91 4.02 -11.43 -4.78
CA TYR A 91 5.39 -11.43 -4.22
C TYR A 91 6.23 -10.26 -4.75
N ARG A 92 6.20 -10.03 -6.07
CA ARG A 92 6.92 -8.93 -6.73
C ARG A 92 6.49 -7.56 -6.20
N ASP A 93 5.19 -7.36 -6.00
CA ASP A 93 4.67 -6.10 -5.50
C ASP A 93 5.06 -5.87 -4.05
N LEU A 94 5.02 -6.91 -3.21
CA LEU A 94 5.45 -6.81 -1.81
C LEU A 94 6.94 -6.49 -1.68
N VAL A 95 7.79 -7.08 -2.53
CA VAL A 95 9.22 -6.73 -2.59
C VAL A 95 9.38 -5.27 -2.99
N ARG A 96 8.69 -4.80 -4.04
CA ARG A 96 8.73 -3.40 -4.46
C ARG A 96 8.30 -2.44 -3.36
N LEU A 97 7.19 -2.72 -2.68
CA LEU A 97 6.70 -1.91 -1.57
C LEU A 97 7.71 -1.84 -0.42
N ARG A 98 8.36 -2.96 -0.09
CA ARG A 98 9.43 -3.00 0.93
C ARG A 98 10.69 -2.26 0.51
N LEU A 99 10.94 -2.13 -0.79
CA LEU A 99 12.03 -1.32 -1.35
C LEU A 99 11.61 0.14 -1.60
N GLY A 100 10.37 0.53 -1.26
CA GLY A 100 9.84 1.88 -1.52
C GLY A 100 9.64 2.20 -3.01
N GLN A 101 9.54 1.18 -3.86
CA GLN A 101 9.46 1.33 -5.31
C GLN A 101 8.01 1.31 -5.80
N VAL A 102 7.51 2.46 -6.25
CA VAL A 102 6.14 2.59 -6.79
C VAL A 102 6.22 3.23 -8.19
N PRO A 103 6.40 2.42 -9.24
CA PRO A 103 6.71 2.95 -10.58
C PRO A 103 5.52 3.66 -11.25
N HIS A 104 4.30 3.20 -11.00
CA HIS A 104 3.09 3.68 -11.66
C HIS A 104 1.96 3.94 -10.65
N PRO A 105 2.11 4.90 -9.73
CA PRO A 105 1.03 5.23 -8.82
C PRO A 105 -0.14 5.84 -9.60
N PRO A 106 -1.39 5.65 -9.13
CA PRO A 106 -2.54 6.36 -9.67
C PRO A 106 -2.37 7.87 -9.50
N ASP A 107 -3.05 8.65 -10.34
CA ASP A 107 -3.07 10.11 -10.24
C ASP A 107 -4.08 10.58 -9.17
N ALA A 108 -5.23 9.91 -9.08
CA ALA A 108 -6.23 10.08 -8.03
C ALA A 108 -6.85 8.73 -7.64
N VAL A 109 -7.45 8.68 -6.47
CA VAL A 109 -8.34 7.61 -6.02
C VAL A 109 -9.75 8.19 -5.88
N VAL A 110 -10.74 7.46 -6.37
CA VAL A 110 -12.14 7.88 -6.41
C VAL A 110 -12.98 6.85 -5.65
N TRP A 111 -13.88 7.31 -4.77
CA TRP A 111 -14.80 6.47 -4.00
C TRP A 111 -16.26 6.77 -4.34
N PRO A 112 -16.80 6.13 -5.39
CA PRO A 112 -18.23 6.14 -5.70
C PRO A 112 -19.05 5.55 -4.53
N GLN A 113 -20.22 6.14 -4.30
CA GLN A 113 -21.21 5.75 -3.28
C GLN A 113 -22.41 5.00 -3.89
N GLU A 114 -22.63 5.13 -5.19
CA GLU A 114 -23.72 4.47 -5.92
C GLU A 114 -23.30 4.05 -7.34
N GLU A 115 -24.04 3.09 -7.91
CA GLU A 115 -23.75 2.53 -9.24
C GLU A 115 -23.74 3.61 -10.34
N ALA A 116 -24.64 4.60 -10.24
CA ALA A 116 -24.74 5.69 -11.21
C ALA A 116 -23.46 6.54 -11.30
N GLN A 117 -22.62 6.52 -10.27
CA GLN A 117 -21.33 7.24 -10.26
C GLN A 117 -20.19 6.45 -10.90
N VAL A 118 -20.43 5.20 -11.30
CA VAL A 118 -19.46 4.31 -12.00
C VAL A 118 -19.80 4.13 -13.48
N ALA A 119 -21.06 4.40 -13.86
CA ALA A 119 -21.67 4.08 -15.15
C ALA A 119 -21.11 4.85 -16.37
#